data_AF-A0A2K1ZZ08-F1
#
_entry.id   AF-A0A2K1ZZ08-F1
#
_cell.length_a   1.000
_cell.length_b   1.000
_cell.length_c   1.000
_cell.angle_alpha   90.00
_cell.angle_beta   90.00
_cell.angle_gamma   90.00
#
_symmetry.space_group_name_H-M   'P 1'
#
loop_
_entity.id
_entity.type
_entity.pdbx_description
1 polymer ?
#
loop_
_entity_poly.entity_id
_entity_poly.type
_entity_poly.pdbx_seq_one_letter_code
_entity_poly.pdbx_strand_id
1 'polypeptide(L)'
;MANVNPNLRLRGLFLWWRKWGKKDWAIAAVGFSIIVFILTYLSRPLPLDPAATTSTTDNLVGLTLLHNARDRGALCLDGSLPGYHFRKGFGSGSNSWILHIEGGGWCNTIASCLQRKSTALGSSSYMDHQVPFSGILSHQSSQNPDFFNWNKVKIRYCDGASFAGHSQYEFKNGTKLLFRGHLIWEALMDELLSIGLSNAKQALLSGCSAGGLATLIHCDDFRELLPKDATVKCLADAGFFLDEKDVLGNNTMGSFYQDVTQLQGVVKSLRKNCITRMDPYKCLFPQEIIKETRTPIFLVNPAYDFWQIQHILVPDASDPQGYWKRCRMNLHYCNPSQMEIILARWKYCKVSVVLC
;
A
#
# COMPACT_ATOMS: atom_id res chain seq x y z
N MET A 1 35.80 31.77 6.79
CA MET A 1 36.04 32.21 8.17
C MET A 1 35.31 33.51 8.42
N ALA A 2 34.21 33.47 9.17
CA ALA A 2 33.62 34.60 9.86
C ALA A 2 32.86 34.01 11.06
N ASN A 3 33.37 34.28 12.25
CA ASN A 3 33.01 33.63 13.51
C ASN A 3 31.94 34.51 14.20
N VAL A 4 30.68 34.06 14.24
CA VAL A 4 29.60 34.77 14.96
C VAL A 4 29.40 34.11 16.31
N ASN A 5 29.75 34.83 17.37
CA ASN A 5 29.78 34.36 18.76
C ASN A 5 28.33 34.28 19.33
N PRO A 6 27.83 33.12 19.81
CA PRO A 6 26.46 32.97 20.34
C PRO A 6 26.19 33.68 21.68
N ASN A 7 27.21 34.26 22.32
CA ASN A 7 27.15 34.69 23.71
C ASN A 7 26.52 36.08 23.97
N LEU A 8 26.08 36.82 22.95
CA LEU A 8 25.44 38.13 23.17
C LEU A 8 23.94 38.07 23.51
N ARG A 9 23.18 37.05 23.07
CA ARG A 9 21.73 36.96 23.35
C ARG A 9 21.39 36.44 24.75
N LEU A 10 22.23 35.56 25.33
CA LEU A 10 22.00 35.03 26.68
C LEU A 10 22.27 36.07 27.79
N ARG A 11 23.20 37.01 27.58
CA ARG A 11 23.45 38.09 28.56
C ARG A 11 22.26 39.05 28.73
N GLY A 12 21.44 39.25 27.69
CA GLY A 12 20.24 40.10 27.76
C GLY A 12 19.10 39.50 28.59
N LEU A 13 18.89 38.17 28.50
CA LEU A 13 17.86 37.46 29.25
C LEU A 13 18.18 37.38 30.76
N PHE A 14 19.44 37.16 31.12
CA PHE A 14 19.87 37.11 32.52
C PHE A 14 19.79 38.48 33.23
N LEU A 15 19.97 39.58 32.50
CA LEU A 15 19.83 40.93 33.06
C LEU A 15 18.36 41.34 33.27
N TRP A 16 17.43 40.78 32.49
CA TRP A 16 16.00 41.07 32.62
C TRP A 16 15.36 40.40 33.86
N TRP A 17 15.79 39.18 34.19
CA TRP A 17 15.35 38.47 35.40
C TRP A 17 15.84 39.08 36.72
N ARG A 18 16.91 39.88 36.69
CA ARG A 18 17.50 40.46 37.90
C ARG A 18 16.75 41.69 38.44
N LYS A 19 15.71 42.17 37.73
CA LYS A 19 14.88 43.33 38.13
C LYS A 19 13.54 42.99 38.80
N TRP A 20 13.23 41.70 38.97
CA TRP A 20 11.93 41.27 39.48
C TRP A 20 11.91 41.33 41.02
N GLY A 21 10.93 42.04 41.57
CA GLY A 21 10.71 42.10 43.01
C GLY A 21 10.03 40.83 43.53
N LYS A 22 10.05 40.63 44.86
CA LYS A 22 9.40 39.46 45.51
C LYS A 22 7.90 39.32 45.15
N LYS A 23 7.22 40.43 44.83
CA LYS A 23 5.81 40.44 44.40
C LYS A 23 5.63 39.89 42.98
N ASP A 24 6.55 40.16 42.07
CA ASP A 24 6.49 39.71 40.67
C ASP A 24 6.74 38.19 40.57
N TRP A 25 7.65 37.69 41.42
CA TRP A 25 7.88 36.24 41.58
C TRP A 25 6.68 35.50 42.16
N ALA A 26 5.94 36.12 43.10
CA ALA A 26 4.73 35.52 43.66
C ALA A 26 3.61 35.42 42.61
N ILE A 27 3.42 36.46 41.79
CA ILE A 27 2.41 36.46 40.71
C ILE A 27 2.75 35.41 39.64
N ALA A 28 4.02 35.29 39.25
CA ALA A 28 4.45 34.25 38.31
C ALA A 28 4.27 32.83 38.86
N ALA A 29 4.55 32.60 40.14
CA ALA A 29 4.36 31.30 40.78
C ALA A 29 2.88 30.88 40.86
N VAL A 30 1.98 31.83 41.15
CA VAL A 30 0.53 31.59 41.15
C VAL A 30 0.03 31.32 39.73
N GLY A 31 0.47 32.11 38.74
CA GLY A 31 0.12 31.90 37.33
C GLY A 31 0.58 30.54 36.81
N PHE A 32 1.81 30.11 37.15
CA PHE A 32 2.33 28.81 36.77
C PHE A 32 1.56 27.66 37.45
N SER A 33 1.17 27.82 38.72
CA SER A 33 0.39 26.83 39.45
C SER A 33 -1.02 26.63 38.86
N ILE A 34 -1.68 27.71 38.42
CA ILE A 34 -2.99 27.64 37.76
C ILE A 34 -2.88 26.95 36.40
N ILE A 35 -1.84 27.25 35.61
CA ILE A 35 -1.61 26.62 34.31
C ILE A 35 -1.34 25.11 34.46
N VAL A 36 -0.52 24.70 35.44
CA VAL A 36 -0.28 23.28 35.75
C VAL A 36 -1.58 22.60 36.19
N PHE A 37 -2.40 23.25 37.00
CA PHE A 37 -3.68 22.70 37.46
C PHE A 37 -4.67 22.48 36.30
N ILE A 38 -4.77 23.44 35.37
CA ILE A 38 -5.61 23.34 34.16
C ILE A 38 -5.09 22.24 33.21
N LEU A 39 -3.77 22.13 33.02
CA LEU A 39 -3.17 21.06 32.22
C LEU A 39 -3.42 19.68 32.84
N THR A 40 -3.39 19.54 34.18
CA THR A 40 -3.72 18.26 34.83
C THR A 40 -5.20 17.89 34.74
N TYR A 41 -6.12 18.87 34.68
CA TYR A 41 -7.54 18.62 34.49
C TYR A 41 -7.90 18.26 33.04
N LEU A 42 -7.23 18.88 32.07
CA LEU A 42 -7.40 18.60 30.64
C LEU A 42 -6.70 17.30 30.17
N SER A 43 -5.75 16.79 30.97
CA SER A 43 -5.05 15.52 30.70
C SER A 43 -5.69 14.31 31.35
N ARG A 44 -6.84 14.46 32.03
CA ARG A 44 -7.60 13.29 32.52
C ARG A 44 -8.26 12.60 31.32
N PRO A 45 -7.93 11.33 31.03
CA PRO A 45 -8.65 10.59 30.01
C PRO A 45 -10.12 10.47 30.44
N LEU A 46 -11.03 10.72 29.50
CA LEU A 46 -12.45 10.40 29.69
C LEU A 46 -12.59 8.94 30.15
N PRO A 47 -13.54 8.61 31.05
CA PRO A 47 -13.77 7.22 31.40
C PRO A 47 -14.15 6.46 30.14
N LEU A 48 -13.29 5.54 29.71
CA LEU A 48 -13.64 4.55 28.70
C LEU A 48 -14.79 3.72 29.26
N ASP A 49 -15.91 3.69 28.55
CA ASP A 49 -17.00 2.75 28.80
C ASP A 49 -16.41 1.33 28.94
N PRO A 50 -16.69 0.59 30.03
CA PRO A 50 -16.17 -0.76 30.24
C PRO A 50 -16.71 -1.80 29.23
N ALA A 51 -17.57 -1.40 28.29
CA ALA A 51 -18.23 -2.27 27.34
C ALA A 51 -17.41 -2.57 26.06
N ALA A 52 -16.22 -1.96 25.88
CA ALA A 52 -15.42 -2.12 24.66
C ALA A 52 -14.18 -3.04 24.81
N THR A 53 -14.03 -3.75 25.93
CA THR A 53 -12.82 -4.57 26.21
C THR A 53 -13.05 -6.08 26.09
N THR A 54 -14.01 -6.50 25.28
CA THR A 54 -14.27 -7.91 24.95
C THR A 54 -14.41 -8.11 23.44
N SER A 55 -13.30 -8.03 22.67
CA SER A 55 -13.20 -8.55 21.28
C SER A 55 -11.83 -8.30 20.57
N THR A 56 -10.74 -7.92 21.23
CA THR A 56 -9.50 -7.61 20.48
C THR A 56 -8.72 -8.86 20.03
N THR A 57 -8.83 -9.99 20.74
CA THR A 57 -8.11 -11.22 20.39
C THR A 57 -8.78 -12.05 19.30
N ASP A 58 -10.10 -11.97 19.16
CA ASP A 58 -10.87 -12.80 18.19
C ASP A 58 -10.68 -12.33 16.72
N ASN A 59 -10.17 -11.13 16.50
CA ASN A 59 -9.96 -10.56 15.16
C ASN A 59 -8.55 -10.80 14.59
N LEU A 60 -7.60 -11.26 15.40
CA LEU A 60 -6.22 -11.46 14.96
C LEU A 60 -6.08 -12.77 14.17
N VAL A 61 -5.32 -12.73 13.09
CA VAL A 61 -5.06 -13.90 12.22
C VAL A 61 -3.56 -14.10 12.09
N GLY A 62 -3.10 -15.30 12.41
CA GLY A 62 -1.68 -15.67 12.35
C GLY A 62 -1.11 -15.69 10.95
N LEU A 63 0.18 -15.36 10.83
CA LEU A 63 0.97 -15.49 9.62
C LEU A 63 1.33 -16.95 9.38
N THR A 64 1.05 -17.45 8.19
CA THR A 64 1.49 -18.76 7.69
C THR A 64 2.59 -18.52 6.67
N LEU A 65 3.78 -19.10 6.91
CA LEU A 65 4.88 -19.07 5.96
C LEU A 65 4.78 -20.25 4.99
N LEU A 66 5.02 -19.97 3.71
CA LEU A 66 4.90 -20.94 2.64
C LEU A 66 6.19 -21.75 2.49
N HIS A 67 6.31 -22.84 3.24
CA HIS A 67 7.56 -23.61 3.32
C HIS A 67 7.98 -24.29 2.00
N ASN A 68 7.03 -24.79 1.22
CA ASN A 68 7.27 -25.38 -0.11
C ASN A 68 7.75 -24.35 -1.15
N ALA A 69 7.67 -23.05 -0.86
CA ALA A 69 8.14 -22.00 -1.76
C ALA A 69 9.66 -22.06 -1.99
N ARG A 70 10.42 -22.53 -1.00
CA ARG A 70 11.89 -22.66 -1.09
C ARG A 70 12.33 -23.54 -2.25
N ASP A 71 11.70 -24.71 -2.39
CA ASP A 71 12.07 -25.70 -3.41
C ASP A 71 11.72 -25.21 -4.82
N ARG A 72 10.83 -24.23 -4.93
CA ARG A 72 10.45 -23.57 -6.19
C ARG A 72 11.22 -22.27 -6.46
N GLY A 73 12.11 -21.86 -5.54
CA GLY A 73 12.79 -20.57 -5.62
C GLY A 73 11.86 -19.36 -5.46
N ALA A 74 10.65 -19.56 -4.95
CA ALA A 74 9.64 -18.53 -4.69
C ALA A 74 9.96 -17.84 -3.35
N LEU A 75 10.87 -16.88 -3.35
CA LEU A 75 11.39 -16.24 -2.14
C LEU A 75 11.24 -14.72 -2.21
N CYS A 76 11.00 -14.09 -1.06
CA CYS A 76 10.94 -12.62 -0.94
C CYS A 76 12.27 -11.96 -1.36
N LEU A 77 12.30 -10.62 -1.47
CA LEU A 77 13.47 -9.85 -1.90
C LEU A 77 14.76 -10.21 -1.15
N ASP A 78 14.68 -10.54 0.14
CA ASP A 78 15.82 -10.93 0.99
C ASP A 78 16.16 -12.45 0.99
N GLY A 79 15.30 -13.29 0.40
CA GLY A 79 15.43 -14.76 0.46
C GLY A 79 14.61 -15.45 1.55
N SER A 80 13.83 -14.72 2.34
CA SER A 80 12.85 -15.29 3.26
C SER A 80 11.64 -15.89 2.53
N LEU A 81 10.86 -16.70 3.24
CA LEU A 81 9.68 -17.37 2.67
C LEU A 81 8.53 -16.36 2.55
N PRO A 82 7.75 -16.39 1.46
CA PRO A 82 6.52 -15.63 1.38
C PRO A 82 5.48 -16.18 2.38
N GLY A 83 4.43 -15.41 2.65
CA GLY A 83 3.42 -15.81 3.62
C GLY A 83 2.05 -15.18 3.38
N TYR A 84 1.06 -15.73 4.07
CA TYR A 84 -0.33 -15.28 4.03
C TYR A 84 -0.98 -15.46 5.39
N HIS A 85 -2.06 -14.73 5.64
CA HIS A 85 -2.93 -14.94 6.79
C HIS A 85 -4.21 -15.60 6.30
N PHE A 86 -4.70 -16.61 7.02
CA PHE A 86 -5.89 -17.35 6.60
C PHE A 86 -6.89 -17.51 7.75
N ARG A 87 -8.16 -17.24 7.45
CA ARG A 87 -9.29 -17.54 8.33
C ARG A 87 -10.33 -18.33 7.54
N LYS A 88 -10.66 -19.51 8.06
CA LYS A 88 -11.65 -20.40 7.45
C LYS A 88 -13.05 -19.79 7.52
N GLY A 89 -13.79 -19.94 6.43
CA GLY A 89 -15.21 -19.57 6.35
C GLY A 89 -16.11 -20.56 7.11
N PHE A 90 -17.39 -20.21 7.23
CA PHE A 90 -18.37 -21.03 7.94
C PHE A 90 -19.76 -20.94 7.30
N GLY A 91 -20.62 -21.90 7.63
CA GLY A 91 -21.99 -21.98 7.11
C GLY A 91 -22.02 -21.98 5.58
N SER A 92 -22.90 -21.17 5.00
CA SER A 92 -23.04 -21.02 3.54
C SER A 92 -21.81 -20.46 2.84
N GLY A 93 -20.92 -19.74 3.55
CA GLY A 93 -19.70 -19.17 2.99
C GLY A 93 -18.50 -20.12 2.94
N SER A 94 -18.65 -21.38 3.41
CA SER A 94 -17.53 -22.33 3.52
C SER A 94 -16.89 -22.70 2.17
N ASN A 95 -17.61 -22.53 1.05
CA ASN A 95 -17.10 -22.75 -0.32
C ASN A 95 -16.91 -21.43 -1.09
N SER A 96 -16.91 -20.30 -0.39
CA SER A 96 -16.69 -18.99 -0.99
C SER A 96 -15.40 -18.38 -0.44
N TRP A 97 -14.64 -17.69 -1.29
CA TRP A 97 -13.28 -17.27 -0.98
C TRP A 97 -13.05 -15.80 -1.33
N ILE A 98 -12.36 -15.08 -0.44
CA ILE A 98 -11.77 -13.78 -0.74
C ILE A 98 -10.26 -13.85 -0.50
N LEU A 99 -9.50 -13.52 -1.53
CA LEU A 99 -8.04 -13.37 -1.47
C LEU A 99 -7.74 -11.89 -1.62
N HIS A 100 -7.17 -11.28 -0.58
CA HIS A 100 -6.82 -9.86 -0.58
C HIS A 100 -5.30 -9.68 -0.59
N ILE A 101 -4.77 -9.03 -1.62
CA ILE A 101 -3.36 -8.77 -1.83
C ILE A 101 -2.96 -7.46 -1.14
N GLU A 102 -2.00 -7.54 -0.24
CA GLU A 102 -1.40 -6.38 0.42
C GLU A 102 -0.74 -5.41 -0.58
N GLY A 103 -0.91 -4.11 -0.34
CA GLY A 103 -0.23 -3.05 -1.09
C GLY A 103 1.11 -2.64 -0.49
N GLY A 104 1.69 -1.55 -0.98
CA GLY A 104 2.93 -0.99 -0.41
C GLY A 104 3.94 -0.50 -1.44
N GLY A 105 3.47 0.02 -2.59
CA GLY A 105 4.33 0.56 -3.64
C GLY A 105 5.31 -0.44 -4.25
N TRP A 106 6.39 0.06 -4.83
CA TRP A 106 7.39 -0.74 -5.56
C TRP A 106 8.79 -0.27 -5.23
N CYS A 107 9.79 -1.02 -5.69
CA CYS A 107 11.16 -0.54 -5.77
C CYS A 107 11.64 -0.64 -7.24
N ASN A 108 12.28 0.40 -7.74
CA ASN A 108 12.65 0.51 -9.15
C ASN A 108 14.16 0.68 -9.36
N THR A 109 14.95 0.67 -8.28
CA THR A 109 16.41 0.74 -8.32
C THR A 109 17.02 -0.28 -7.35
N ILE A 110 18.27 -0.69 -7.58
CA ILE A 110 18.98 -1.58 -6.64
C ILE A 110 18.99 -0.99 -5.22
N ALA A 111 19.25 0.32 -5.09
CA ALA A 111 19.28 1.00 -3.80
C ALA A 111 17.90 0.97 -3.10
N SER A 112 16.82 1.30 -3.80
CA SER A 112 15.47 1.26 -3.23
C SER A 112 15.05 -0.17 -2.86
N CYS A 113 15.40 -1.17 -3.67
CA CYS A 113 15.09 -2.57 -3.37
C CYS A 113 15.92 -3.12 -2.19
N LEU A 114 17.17 -2.67 -2.02
CA LEU A 114 17.99 -3.00 -0.85
C LEU A 114 17.46 -2.38 0.44
N GLN A 115 16.91 -1.18 0.38
CA GLN A 115 16.21 -0.61 1.53
C GLN A 115 14.94 -1.42 1.81
N ARG A 116 14.14 -1.71 0.78
CA ARG A 116 12.87 -2.44 0.90
C ARG A 116 13.02 -3.83 1.48
N LYS A 117 14.07 -4.59 1.12
CA LYS A 117 14.30 -5.95 1.63
C LYS A 117 14.50 -6.00 3.15
N SER A 118 14.82 -4.86 3.78
CA SER A 118 14.99 -4.72 5.24
C SER A 118 13.68 -4.29 5.94
N THR A 119 12.53 -4.54 5.31
CA THR A 119 11.20 -4.18 5.82
C THR A 119 10.20 -5.33 5.61
N ALA A 120 9.00 -5.22 6.19
CA ALA A 120 7.91 -6.18 5.99
C ALA A 120 7.51 -6.36 4.52
N LEU A 121 7.79 -5.36 3.68
CA LEU A 121 7.47 -5.34 2.25
C LEU A 121 8.53 -5.97 1.35
N GLY A 122 9.58 -6.55 1.94
CA GLY A 122 10.62 -7.28 1.22
C GLY A 122 11.16 -8.49 1.96
N SER A 123 10.67 -8.77 3.18
CA SER A 123 11.11 -9.87 4.02
C SER A 123 10.05 -10.27 5.03
N SER A 124 9.77 -11.57 5.12
CA SER A 124 8.85 -12.12 6.11
C SER A 124 9.37 -12.03 7.54
N SER A 125 10.68 -11.80 7.73
CA SER A 125 11.30 -11.64 9.04
C SER A 125 10.84 -10.36 9.76
N TYR A 126 10.28 -9.40 9.02
CA TYR A 126 9.76 -8.14 9.54
C TYR A 126 8.23 -8.04 9.45
N MET A 127 7.55 -9.09 8.97
CA MET A 127 6.09 -9.10 8.89
C MET A 127 5.48 -9.32 10.27
N ASP A 128 4.39 -8.61 10.56
CA ASP A 128 3.59 -8.90 11.75
C ASP A 128 3.12 -10.35 11.76
N HIS A 129 3.39 -11.07 12.84
CA HIS A 129 2.97 -12.45 13.03
C HIS A 129 1.46 -12.62 13.16
N GLN A 130 0.76 -11.55 13.54
CA GLN A 130 -0.69 -11.52 13.66
C GLN A 130 -1.20 -10.18 13.18
N VAL A 131 -2.27 -10.18 12.38
CA VAL A 131 -2.92 -8.95 11.89
C VAL A 131 -4.43 -9.01 12.10
N PRO A 132 -5.09 -7.88 12.39
CA PRO A 132 -6.54 -7.84 12.46
C PRO A 132 -7.13 -7.97 11.06
N PHE A 133 -8.17 -8.80 10.92
CA PHE A 133 -9.01 -8.79 9.72
C PHE A 133 -10.15 -7.80 9.91
N SER A 134 -10.18 -6.75 9.09
CA SER A 134 -11.17 -5.66 9.12
C SER A 134 -11.75 -5.41 7.72
N GLY A 135 -12.80 -4.57 7.64
CA GLY A 135 -13.46 -4.22 6.37
C GLY A 135 -13.94 -5.47 5.62
N ILE A 136 -13.58 -5.60 4.33
CA ILE A 136 -13.95 -6.75 3.49
C ILE A 136 -13.39 -8.10 4.00
N LEU A 137 -12.38 -8.08 4.88
CA LEU A 137 -11.87 -9.27 5.55
C LEU A 137 -12.51 -9.52 6.93
N SER A 138 -13.26 -8.56 7.48
CA SER A 138 -13.87 -8.69 8.80
C SER A 138 -14.88 -9.85 8.83
N HIS A 139 -14.86 -10.64 9.90
CA HIS A 139 -15.81 -11.73 10.14
C HIS A 139 -17.08 -11.28 10.88
N GLN A 140 -17.17 -9.99 11.20
CA GLN A 140 -18.34 -9.39 11.79
C GLN A 140 -19.28 -8.92 10.68
N SER A 141 -20.51 -9.42 10.65
CA SER A 141 -21.51 -9.05 9.65
C SER A 141 -21.87 -7.55 9.69
N SER A 142 -21.70 -6.89 10.83
CA SER A 142 -21.87 -5.43 10.98
C SER A 142 -20.83 -4.62 10.18
N GLN A 143 -19.65 -5.18 9.93
CA GLN A 143 -18.59 -4.54 9.14
C GLN A 143 -18.53 -5.09 7.70
N ASN A 144 -18.96 -6.34 7.50
CA ASN A 144 -18.86 -7.06 6.24
C ASN A 144 -20.13 -7.86 5.97
N PRO A 145 -21.25 -7.21 5.65
CA PRO A 145 -22.54 -7.88 5.53
C PRO A 145 -22.55 -8.97 4.45
N ASP A 146 -21.76 -8.79 3.39
CA ASP A 146 -21.78 -9.67 2.22
C ASP A 146 -20.85 -10.88 2.33
N PHE A 147 -19.67 -10.73 2.94
CA PHE A 147 -18.60 -11.73 2.90
C PHE A 147 -18.12 -12.18 4.30
N PHE A 148 -18.81 -11.82 5.39
CA PHE A 148 -18.33 -12.10 6.75
C PHE A 148 -18.05 -13.59 7.02
N ASN A 149 -18.78 -14.50 6.38
CA ASN A 149 -18.65 -15.94 6.58
C ASN A 149 -17.84 -16.67 5.49
N TRP A 150 -17.23 -15.96 4.54
CA TRP A 150 -16.37 -16.55 3.51
C TRP A 150 -15.01 -16.97 4.07
N ASN A 151 -14.29 -17.83 3.36
CA ASN A 151 -12.87 -18.07 3.57
C ASN A 151 -12.07 -16.82 3.21
N LYS A 152 -11.10 -16.44 4.05
CA LYS A 152 -10.41 -15.15 3.92
C LYS A 152 -8.93 -15.33 3.95
N VAL A 153 -8.27 -14.83 2.92
CA VAL A 153 -6.83 -14.85 2.78
C VAL A 153 -6.33 -13.42 2.65
N LYS A 154 -5.37 -13.03 3.47
CA LYS A 154 -4.56 -11.81 3.24
C LYS A 154 -3.17 -12.25 2.79
N ILE A 155 -2.86 -12.03 1.52
CA ILE A 155 -1.55 -12.33 0.93
C ILE A 155 -0.58 -11.21 1.30
N ARG A 156 0.58 -11.57 1.87
CA ARG A 156 1.62 -10.58 2.24
C ARG A 156 2.52 -10.28 1.07
N TYR A 157 2.78 -8.99 0.84
CA TYR A 157 3.49 -8.50 -0.33
C TYR A 157 4.98 -8.30 -0.02
N CYS A 158 5.85 -9.03 -0.71
CA CYS A 158 7.29 -9.03 -0.41
C CYS A 158 8.23 -9.05 -1.62
N ASP A 159 7.72 -8.92 -2.85
CA ASP A 159 8.53 -8.98 -4.08
C ASP A 159 8.85 -7.60 -4.65
N GLY A 160 8.03 -6.58 -4.37
CA GLY A 160 8.27 -5.21 -4.84
C GLY A 160 7.92 -4.93 -6.31
N ALA A 161 7.22 -5.84 -6.99
CA ALA A 161 6.76 -5.74 -8.39
C ALA A 161 5.29 -6.19 -8.57
N SER A 162 4.40 -6.02 -7.58
CA SER A 162 3.00 -6.50 -7.66
C SER A 162 2.89 -7.98 -8.05
N PHE A 163 3.77 -8.83 -7.53
CA PHE A 163 3.91 -10.24 -7.90
C PHE A 163 4.14 -10.49 -9.40
N ALA A 164 4.65 -9.51 -10.15
CA ALA A 164 4.87 -9.64 -11.59
C ALA A 164 6.33 -10.00 -11.94
N GLY A 165 7.28 -9.74 -11.03
CA GLY A 165 8.72 -9.93 -11.31
C GLY A 165 9.14 -11.39 -11.45
N HIS A 166 9.90 -11.70 -12.50
CA HIS A 166 10.58 -12.98 -12.68
C HIS A 166 11.92 -12.75 -13.41
N SER A 167 12.87 -12.14 -12.72
CA SER A 167 14.21 -11.95 -13.29
C SER A 167 14.96 -13.28 -13.33
N GLN A 168 15.55 -13.59 -14.48
CA GLN A 168 16.53 -14.67 -14.60
C GLN A 168 17.89 -14.28 -14.00
N TYR A 169 18.12 -12.98 -13.79
CA TYR A 169 19.37 -12.45 -13.27
C TYR A 169 19.29 -12.27 -11.76
N GLU A 170 20.03 -13.11 -11.05
CA GLU A 170 20.34 -12.88 -9.64
C GLU A 170 21.55 -11.97 -9.53
N PHE A 171 21.45 -10.89 -8.76
CA PHE A 171 22.59 -10.03 -8.47
C PHE A 171 23.55 -10.76 -7.51
N LYS A 172 24.54 -11.44 -8.08
CA LYS A 172 25.56 -12.24 -7.36
C LYS A 172 26.68 -11.38 -6.75
N ASN A 173 26.73 -10.07 -7.03
CA ASN A 173 27.75 -9.15 -6.52
C ASN A 173 27.49 -8.70 -5.07
N GLY A 174 27.31 -9.65 -4.15
CA GLY A 174 27.26 -9.41 -2.70
C GLY A 174 25.94 -8.86 -2.12
N THR A 175 25.03 -8.33 -2.95
CA THR A 175 23.79 -7.66 -2.50
C THR A 175 22.56 -8.57 -2.42
N LYS A 176 22.63 -9.81 -2.95
CA LYS A 176 21.58 -10.86 -3.00
C LYS A 176 20.15 -10.30 -2.89
N LEU A 177 19.64 -9.80 -4.02
CA LEU A 177 18.23 -9.44 -4.23
C LEU A 177 17.57 -10.52 -5.09
N LEU A 178 16.35 -10.91 -4.72
CA LEU A 178 15.56 -11.91 -5.45
C LEU A 178 14.25 -11.31 -5.98
N PHE A 179 14.15 -11.13 -7.30
CA PHE A 179 12.94 -10.66 -7.97
C PHE A 179 12.10 -11.86 -8.43
N ARG A 180 11.31 -12.41 -7.50
CA ARG A 180 10.61 -13.69 -7.64
C ARG A 180 9.09 -13.57 -7.51
N GLY A 181 8.53 -12.38 -7.69
CA GLY A 181 7.10 -12.10 -7.55
C GLY A 181 6.17 -13.10 -8.25
N HIS A 182 6.42 -13.42 -9.51
CA HIS A 182 5.59 -14.37 -10.26
C HIS A 182 5.63 -15.79 -9.67
N LEU A 183 6.82 -16.24 -9.24
CA LEU A 183 6.97 -17.56 -8.61
C LEU A 183 6.29 -17.60 -7.24
N ILE A 184 6.33 -16.49 -6.49
CA ILE A 184 5.61 -16.36 -5.23
C ILE A 184 4.09 -16.46 -5.48
N TRP A 185 3.58 -15.78 -6.52
CA TRP A 185 2.17 -15.88 -6.90
C TRP A 185 1.76 -17.32 -7.21
N GLU A 186 2.50 -18.02 -8.09
CA GLU A 186 2.21 -19.42 -8.43
C GLU A 186 2.25 -20.32 -7.18
N ALA A 187 3.25 -20.15 -6.31
CA ALA A 187 3.37 -20.92 -5.09
C ALA A 187 2.23 -20.68 -4.10
N LEU A 188 1.79 -19.43 -3.94
CA LEU A 188 0.63 -19.09 -3.12
C LEU A 188 -0.66 -19.67 -3.69
N MET A 189 -0.87 -19.60 -5.00
CA MET A 189 -2.08 -20.15 -5.60
C MET A 189 -2.15 -21.67 -5.44
N ASP A 190 -1.06 -22.39 -5.68
CA ASP A 190 -1.01 -23.84 -5.50
C ASP A 190 -1.31 -24.26 -4.05
N GLU A 191 -0.75 -23.54 -3.08
CA GLU A 191 -1.05 -23.73 -1.66
C GLU A 191 -2.54 -23.52 -1.38
N LEU A 192 -3.10 -22.39 -1.81
CA LEU A 192 -4.49 -22.05 -1.54
C LEU A 192 -5.45 -23.06 -2.17
N LEU A 193 -5.15 -23.51 -3.39
CA LEU A 193 -5.87 -24.59 -4.06
C LEU A 193 -5.85 -25.88 -3.23
N SER A 194 -4.71 -26.23 -2.63
CA SER A 194 -4.56 -27.44 -1.81
C SER A 194 -5.35 -27.41 -0.51
N ILE A 195 -5.52 -26.23 0.11
CA ILE A 195 -6.28 -26.07 1.36
C ILE A 195 -7.78 -25.83 1.16
N GLY A 196 -8.25 -25.84 -0.09
CA GLY A 196 -9.68 -25.91 -0.43
C GLY A 196 -10.18 -24.91 -1.46
N LEU A 197 -9.37 -23.96 -1.93
CA LEU A 197 -9.77 -23.02 -2.97
C LEU A 197 -10.16 -23.73 -4.28
N SER A 198 -9.59 -24.91 -4.53
CA SER A 198 -9.95 -25.78 -5.67
C SER A 198 -11.42 -26.22 -5.68
N ASN A 199 -12.12 -26.13 -4.54
CA ASN A 199 -13.54 -26.47 -4.40
C ASN A 199 -14.45 -25.23 -4.36
N ALA A 200 -13.91 -24.04 -4.63
CA ALA A 200 -14.66 -22.79 -4.53
C ALA A 200 -15.86 -22.75 -5.49
N LYS A 201 -17.01 -22.31 -4.98
CA LYS A 201 -18.18 -21.93 -5.79
C LYS A 201 -18.19 -20.45 -6.12
N GLN A 202 -17.61 -19.63 -5.25
CA GLN A 202 -17.43 -18.22 -5.46
C GLN A 202 -16.03 -17.81 -5.02
N ALA A 203 -15.37 -16.96 -5.81
CA ALA A 203 -14.06 -16.45 -5.46
C ALA A 203 -13.92 -14.97 -5.87
N LEU A 204 -13.36 -14.17 -4.97
CA LEU A 204 -13.03 -12.78 -5.21
C LEU A 204 -11.53 -12.57 -5.01
N LEU A 205 -10.83 -12.21 -6.07
CA LEU A 205 -9.47 -11.69 -5.95
C LEU A 205 -9.56 -10.18 -5.71
N SER A 206 -8.93 -9.69 -4.66
CA SER A 206 -8.94 -8.29 -4.28
C SER A 206 -7.53 -7.84 -3.93
N GLY A 207 -7.28 -6.53 -3.95
CA GLY A 207 -6.07 -5.96 -3.39
C GLY A 207 -6.13 -4.45 -3.40
N CYS A 208 -5.28 -3.83 -2.57
CA CYS A 208 -5.21 -2.38 -2.43
C CYS A 208 -3.87 -1.83 -2.95
N SER A 209 -3.87 -0.68 -3.64
CA SER A 209 -2.66 -0.01 -4.12
C SER A 209 -1.84 -0.93 -5.06
N ALA A 210 -0.59 -1.24 -4.73
CA ALA A 210 0.22 -2.21 -5.47
C ALA A 210 -0.41 -3.62 -5.53
N GLY A 211 -1.18 -4.01 -4.51
CA GLY A 211 -1.98 -5.24 -4.52
C GLY A 211 -3.22 -5.13 -5.41
N GLY A 212 -3.77 -3.92 -5.59
CA GLY A 212 -4.82 -3.63 -6.56
C GLY A 212 -4.29 -3.78 -7.98
N LEU A 213 -3.09 -3.27 -8.27
CA LEU A 213 -2.42 -3.54 -9.55
C LEU A 213 -2.13 -5.04 -9.74
N ALA A 214 -1.65 -5.73 -8.71
CA ALA A 214 -1.43 -7.18 -8.75
C ALA A 214 -2.73 -7.93 -9.08
N THR A 215 -3.87 -7.49 -8.51
CA THR A 215 -5.19 -8.04 -8.82
C THR A 215 -5.52 -7.89 -10.29
N LEU A 216 -5.21 -6.76 -10.91
CA LEU A 216 -5.45 -6.55 -12.35
C LEU A 216 -4.55 -7.44 -13.21
N ILE A 217 -3.26 -7.53 -12.87
CA ILE A 217 -2.27 -8.35 -13.60
C ILE A 217 -2.67 -9.82 -13.60
N HIS A 218 -3.05 -10.36 -12.44
CA HIS A 218 -3.26 -11.79 -12.25
C HIS A 218 -4.74 -12.22 -12.34
N CYS A 219 -5.66 -11.32 -12.71
CA CYS A 219 -7.10 -11.58 -12.62
C CYS A 219 -7.59 -12.79 -13.44
N ASP A 220 -7.22 -12.87 -14.72
CA ASP A 220 -7.64 -14.01 -15.54
C ASP A 220 -6.88 -15.29 -15.17
N ASP A 221 -5.59 -15.19 -14.82
CA ASP A 221 -4.80 -16.34 -14.40
C ASP A 221 -5.43 -16.97 -13.14
N PHE A 222 -5.88 -16.14 -12.20
CA PHE A 222 -6.68 -16.57 -11.05
C PHE A 222 -8.00 -17.24 -11.45
N ARG A 223 -8.74 -16.67 -12.42
CA ARG A 223 -9.97 -17.28 -12.94
C ARG A 223 -9.72 -18.65 -13.55
N GLU A 224 -8.62 -18.82 -14.27
CA GLU A 224 -8.27 -20.05 -14.99
C GLU A 224 -7.92 -21.20 -14.05
N LEU A 225 -7.44 -20.91 -12.83
CA LEU A 225 -7.12 -21.92 -11.81
C LEU A 225 -8.35 -22.53 -11.11
N LEU A 226 -9.52 -21.90 -11.23
CA LEU A 226 -10.72 -22.26 -10.47
C LEU A 226 -11.72 -23.10 -11.29
N PRO A 227 -12.63 -23.84 -10.62
CA PRO A 227 -13.64 -24.64 -11.31
C PRO A 227 -14.39 -23.85 -12.39
N LYS A 228 -14.74 -24.53 -13.48
CA LYS A 228 -15.42 -23.87 -14.61
C LYS A 228 -16.78 -23.28 -14.20
N ASP A 229 -17.48 -23.93 -13.28
CA ASP A 229 -18.76 -23.52 -12.70
C ASP A 229 -18.64 -22.50 -11.56
N ALA A 230 -17.42 -22.16 -11.11
CA ALA A 230 -17.22 -21.17 -10.07
C ALA A 230 -17.49 -19.75 -10.59
N THR A 231 -18.15 -18.93 -9.77
CA THR A 231 -18.27 -17.49 -10.02
C THR A 231 -17.03 -16.78 -9.51
N VAL A 232 -16.21 -16.26 -10.41
CA VAL A 232 -14.96 -15.57 -10.06
C VAL A 232 -15.02 -14.13 -10.53
N LYS A 233 -14.61 -13.22 -9.64
CA LYS A 233 -14.51 -11.78 -9.91
C LYS A 233 -13.22 -11.23 -9.34
N CYS A 234 -12.82 -10.05 -9.81
CA CYS A 234 -11.69 -9.32 -9.28
C CYS A 234 -12.14 -7.93 -8.80
N LEU A 235 -11.52 -7.41 -7.74
CA LEU A 235 -11.74 -6.07 -7.21
C LEU A 235 -10.38 -5.39 -7.00
N ALA A 236 -10.06 -4.43 -7.85
CA ALA A 236 -8.86 -3.62 -7.70
C ALA A 236 -9.21 -2.33 -6.96
N ASP A 237 -8.72 -2.20 -5.73
CA ASP A 237 -8.86 -0.99 -4.90
C ASP A 237 -7.59 -0.15 -4.98
N ALA A 238 -7.73 1.15 -5.28
CA ALA A 238 -6.64 2.11 -5.43
C ALA A 238 -5.49 1.61 -6.34
N GLY A 239 -5.78 0.69 -7.27
CA GLY A 239 -4.82 0.06 -8.17
C GLY A 239 -4.77 0.71 -9.56
N PHE A 240 -5.58 1.74 -9.81
CA PHE A 240 -5.73 2.40 -11.10
C PHE A 240 -4.79 3.61 -11.24
N PHE A 241 -3.51 3.35 -11.53
CA PHE A 241 -2.52 4.41 -11.74
C PHE A 241 -2.57 4.98 -13.16
N LEU A 242 -2.31 6.27 -13.31
CA LEU A 242 -2.41 6.97 -14.58
C LEU A 242 -1.05 7.18 -15.24
N ASP A 243 -0.97 6.92 -16.55
CA ASP A 243 0.17 7.30 -17.41
C ASP A 243 0.05 8.77 -17.84
N GLU A 244 0.17 9.67 -16.88
CA GLU A 244 0.06 11.11 -17.09
C GLU A 244 1.39 11.80 -16.79
N LYS A 245 1.63 12.91 -17.49
CA LYS A 245 2.79 13.75 -17.23
C LYS A 245 2.72 14.38 -15.85
N ASP A 246 3.87 14.71 -15.26
CA ASP A 246 3.98 15.49 -14.03
C ASP A 246 3.79 17.00 -14.29
N VAL A 247 3.80 17.85 -13.25
CA VAL A 247 3.58 19.31 -13.39
C VAL A 247 4.66 20.03 -14.22
N LEU A 248 5.81 19.39 -14.49
CA LEU A 248 6.86 19.89 -15.37
C LEU A 248 6.81 19.27 -16.78
N GLY A 249 5.91 18.32 -17.03
CA GLY A 249 5.75 17.66 -18.32
C GLY A 249 6.55 16.36 -18.49
N ASN A 250 7.19 15.86 -17.44
CA ASN A 250 7.96 14.62 -17.48
C ASN A 250 7.05 13.39 -17.39
N ASN A 251 7.47 12.27 -18.00
CA ASN A 251 6.78 11.00 -17.87
C ASN A 251 7.22 10.23 -16.61
N THR A 252 6.89 10.76 -15.44
CA THR A 252 7.36 10.22 -14.14
C THR A 252 6.84 8.81 -13.88
N MET A 253 5.55 8.54 -14.10
CA MET A 253 4.97 7.19 -13.89
C MET A 253 5.53 6.18 -14.87
N GLY A 254 5.55 6.53 -16.16
CA GLY A 254 6.04 5.65 -17.21
C GLY A 254 7.51 5.29 -16.99
N SER A 255 8.35 6.27 -16.62
CA SER A 255 9.76 6.02 -16.29
C SER A 255 9.89 5.10 -15.07
N PHE A 256 9.09 5.32 -14.03
CA PHE A 256 9.11 4.47 -12.84
C PHE A 256 8.70 3.01 -13.15
N TYR A 257 7.63 2.80 -13.92
CA TYR A 257 7.22 1.47 -14.37
C TYR A 257 8.22 0.85 -15.34
N GLN A 258 8.89 1.64 -16.18
CA GLN A 258 9.96 1.18 -17.04
C GLN A 258 11.12 0.62 -16.21
N ASP A 259 11.55 1.35 -15.19
CA ASP A 259 12.59 0.91 -14.27
C ASP A 259 12.20 -0.38 -13.52
N VAL A 260 10.98 -0.46 -12.99
CA VAL A 260 10.46 -1.71 -12.36
C VAL A 260 10.48 -2.87 -13.36
N THR A 261 10.02 -2.63 -14.58
CA THR A 261 9.92 -3.64 -15.64
C THR A 261 11.28 -4.21 -16.01
N GLN A 262 12.27 -3.33 -16.21
CA GLN A 262 13.62 -3.71 -16.60
C GLN A 262 14.38 -4.37 -15.44
N LEU A 263 14.31 -3.80 -14.24
CA LEU A 263 15.05 -4.28 -13.09
C LEU A 263 14.55 -5.66 -12.61
N GLN A 264 13.23 -5.84 -12.53
CA GLN A 264 12.63 -7.01 -11.90
C GLN A 264 12.16 -8.08 -12.90
N GLY A 265 12.20 -7.79 -14.20
CA GLY A 265 11.85 -8.74 -15.26
C GLY A 265 10.37 -9.12 -15.22
N VAL A 266 9.47 -8.15 -15.36
CA VAL A 266 8.02 -8.37 -15.20
C VAL A 266 7.31 -8.90 -16.44
N VAL A 267 7.99 -8.90 -17.60
CA VAL A 267 7.40 -9.15 -18.94
C VAL A 267 6.61 -10.45 -19.01
N LYS A 268 7.05 -11.52 -18.33
CA LYS A 268 6.37 -12.82 -18.35
C LYS A 268 4.99 -12.81 -17.72
N SER A 269 4.74 -11.89 -16.78
CA SER A 269 3.45 -11.74 -16.11
C SER A 269 2.50 -10.82 -16.86
N LEU A 270 2.94 -10.21 -17.97
CA LEU A 270 2.12 -9.29 -18.76
C LEU A 270 1.43 -10.02 -19.91
N ARG A 271 0.33 -9.44 -20.39
CA ARG A 271 -0.40 -9.95 -21.54
C ARG A 271 0.46 -9.96 -22.79
N LYS A 272 0.52 -11.13 -23.45
CA LYS A 272 1.27 -11.32 -24.70
C LYS A 272 0.84 -10.33 -25.79
N ASN A 273 -0.47 -10.12 -25.97
CA ASN A 273 -0.97 -9.20 -26.98
C ASN A 273 -0.51 -7.76 -26.71
N CYS A 274 -0.62 -7.28 -25.47
CA CYS A 274 -0.13 -5.96 -25.10
C CYS A 274 1.38 -5.78 -25.39
N ILE A 275 2.24 -6.70 -24.92
CA ILE A 275 3.71 -6.56 -25.08
C ILE A 275 4.18 -6.68 -26.53
N THR A 276 3.37 -7.24 -27.43
CA THR A 276 3.67 -7.25 -28.88
C THR A 276 3.35 -5.93 -29.57
N ARG A 277 2.49 -5.10 -28.98
CA ARG A 277 1.97 -3.87 -29.59
C ARG A 277 2.63 -2.60 -29.03
N MET A 278 3.25 -2.68 -27.87
CA MET A 278 3.89 -1.53 -27.21
C MET A 278 5.01 -1.97 -26.26
N ASP A 279 5.77 -0.99 -25.75
CA ASP A 279 6.80 -1.25 -24.76
C ASP A 279 6.22 -1.95 -23.51
N PRO A 280 6.87 -3.00 -22.97
CA PRO A 280 6.30 -3.82 -21.90
C PRO A 280 5.85 -3.05 -20.66
N TYR A 281 6.55 -1.99 -20.27
CA TYR A 281 6.17 -1.20 -19.09
C TYR A 281 4.79 -0.54 -19.22
N LYS A 282 4.36 -0.24 -20.46
CA LYS A 282 3.04 0.34 -20.70
C LYS A 282 1.92 -0.65 -20.40
N CYS A 283 2.21 -1.95 -20.47
CA CYS A 283 1.27 -3.01 -20.14
C CYS A 283 1.07 -3.22 -18.63
N LEU A 284 1.81 -2.49 -17.78
CA LEU A 284 1.49 -2.37 -16.36
C LEU A 284 0.38 -1.35 -16.10
N PHE A 285 0.06 -0.48 -17.07
CA PHE A 285 -0.99 0.51 -16.88
C PHE A 285 -2.37 -0.14 -16.94
N PRO A 286 -3.21 0.07 -15.90
CA PRO A 286 -4.56 -0.47 -15.82
C PRO A 286 -5.41 -0.22 -17.07
N GLN A 287 -5.26 0.94 -17.74
CA GLN A 287 -5.92 1.29 -19.00
C GLN A 287 -5.65 0.28 -20.11
N GLU A 288 -4.45 -0.33 -20.15
CA GLU A 288 -4.10 -1.34 -21.13
C GLU A 288 -4.50 -2.75 -20.66
N ILE A 289 -4.35 -3.04 -19.36
CA ILE A 289 -4.74 -4.35 -18.80
C ILE A 289 -6.24 -4.61 -19.00
N ILE A 290 -7.10 -3.65 -18.64
CA ILE A 290 -8.55 -3.84 -18.68
C ILE A 290 -9.12 -4.04 -20.08
N LYS A 291 -8.43 -3.58 -21.13
CA LYS A 291 -8.87 -3.76 -22.53
C LYS A 291 -8.86 -5.22 -22.95
N GLU A 292 -8.05 -6.05 -22.27
CA GLU A 292 -7.87 -7.46 -22.60
C GLU A 292 -8.35 -8.41 -21.50
N THR A 293 -8.76 -7.90 -20.33
CA THR A 293 -9.26 -8.74 -19.25
C THR A 293 -10.65 -9.29 -19.54
N ARG A 294 -10.80 -10.60 -19.38
CA ARG A 294 -12.07 -11.31 -19.64
C ARG A 294 -12.91 -11.49 -18.37
N THR A 295 -12.24 -11.65 -17.24
CA THR A 295 -12.89 -11.85 -15.94
C THR A 295 -13.50 -10.54 -15.46
N PRO A 296 -14.73 -10.54 -14.90
CA PRO A 296 -15.34 -9.31 -14.40
C PRO A 296 -14.49 -8.64 -13.32
N ILE A 297 -14.11 -7.38 -13.56
CA ILE A 297 -13.38 -6.54 -12.62
C ILE A 297 -14.31 -5.45 -12.08
N PHE A 298 -14.26 -5.25 -10.77
CA PHE A 298 -14.75 -4.05 -10.10
C PHE A 298 -13.55 -3.13 -9.79
N LEU A 299 -13.62 -1.88 -10.20
CA LEU A 299 -12.59 -0.87 -9.92
C LEU A 299 -13.08 0.05 -8.80
N VAL A 300 -12.39 0.07 -7.67
CA VAL A 300 -12.55 1.12 -6.64
C VAL A 300 -11.31 1.98 -6.73
N ASN A 301 -11.46 3.26 -7.07
CA ASN A 301 -10.31 4.17 -7.08
C ASN A 301 -10.75 5.57 -6.65
N PRO A 302 -10.01 6.24 -5.75
CA PRO A 302 -10.28 7.63 -5.47
C PRO A 302 -10.13 8.45 -6.76
N ALA A 303 -11.02 9.44 -6.93
CA ALA A 303 -10.92 10.38 -8.05
C ALA A 303 -9.60 11.14 -8.04
N TYR A 304 -8.98 11.31 -6.87
CA TYR A 304 -7.68 11.95 -6.70
C TYR A 304 -6.84 11.10 -5.74
N ASP A 305 -6.18 10.09 -6.28
CA ASP A 305 -5.32 9.22 -5.48
C ASP A 305 -4.15 10.01 -4.88
N PHE A 306 -4.02 9.96 -3.55
CA PHE A 306 -3.02 10.75 -2.84
C PHE A 306 -1.60 10.33 -3.23
N TRP A 307 -1.38 9.04 -3.51
CA TRP A 307 -0.05 8.53 -3.84
C TRP A 307 0.34 8.98 -5.24
N GLN A 308 -0.55 8.83 -6.23
CA GLN A 308 -0.36 9.33 -7.59
C GLN A 308 -0.10 10.85 -7.57
N ILE A 309 -0.83 11.62 -6.76
CA ILE A 309 -0.58 13.07 -6.66
C ILE A 309 0.81 13.37 -6.10
N GLN A 310 1.17 12.76 -4.98
CA GLN A 310 2.41 13.09 -4.25
C GLN A 310 3.68 12.58 -4.92
N HIS A 311 3.61 11.42 -5.57
CA HIS A 311 4.80 10.74 -6.10
C HIS A 311 4.94 10.88 -7.61
N ILE A 312 3.86 11.17 -8.32
CA ILE A 312 3.83 11.10 -9.79
C ILE A 312 3.43 12.43 -10.41
N LEU A 313 2.31 13.02 -10.02
CA LEU A 313 1.88 14.31 -10.54
C LEU A 313 2.81 15.43 -10.06
N VAL A 314 3.15 15.40 -8.76
CA VAL A 314 3.98 16.40 -8.10
C VAL A 314 5.04 15.74 -7.19
N PRO A 315 5.98 14.95 -7.75
CA PRO A 315 7.12 14.46 -6.99
C PRO A 315 7.95 15.63 -6.44
N ASP A 316 8.73 15.37 -5.39
CA ASP A 316 9.61 16.38 -4.77
C ASP A 316 10.50 17.09 -5.79
N ALA A 317 11.03 16.34 -6.76
CA ALA A 317 11.88 16.87 -7.82
C ALA A 317 11.19 17.89 -8.73
N SER A 318 9.85 17.82 -8.83
CA SER A 318 9.04 18.69 -9.70
C SER A 318 8.44 19.90 -8.97
N ASP A 319 8.70 20.04 -7.66
CA ASP A 319 8.30 21.20 -6.84
C ASP A 319 9.45 21.74 -5.95
N PRO A 320 10.60 22.13 -6.54
CA PRO A 320 11.79 22.54 -5.76
C PRO A 320 11.55 23.80 -4.91
N GLN A 321 10.59 24.65 -5.30
CA GLN A 321 10.24 25.88 -4.59
C GLN A 321 9.10 25.67 -3.57
N GLY A 322 8.51 24.48 -3.50
CA GLY A 322 7.44 24.16 -2.54
C GLY A 322 6.10 24.83 -2.86
N TYR A 323 5.84 25.23 -4.11
CA TYR A 323 4.60 25.83 -4.55
C TYR A 323 3.41 24.88 -4.37
N TRP A 324 3.61 23.59 -4.64
CA TRP A 324 2.61 22.55 -4.52
C TRP A 324 2.60 21.83 -3.17
N LYS A 325 3.62 22.02 -2.34
CA LYS A 325 3.85 21.27 -1.08
C LYS A 325 2.60 21.09 -0.21
N ARG A 326 1.79 22.14 -0.01
CA ARG A 326 0.54 22.03 0.78
C ARG A 326 -0.58 21.36 -0.01
N CYS A 327 -0.77 21.77 -1.26
CA CYS A 327 -1.79 21.26 -2.18
C CYS A 327 -1.69 19.74 -2.40
N ARG A 328 -0.49 19.22 -2.70
CA ARG A 328 -0.29 17.78 -2.94
C ARG A 328 -0.51 16.91 -1.70
N MET A 329 -0.38 17.49 -0.50
CA MET A 329 -0.63 16.78 0.76
C MET A 329 -2.12 16.81 1.13
N ASN A 330 -2.81 17.89 0.79
CA ASN A 330 -4.25 18.03 0.98
C ASN A 330 -4.83 19.01 -0.05
N LEU A 331 -5.75 18.50 -0.86
CA LEU A 331 -6.36 19.24 -1.97
C LEU A 331 -7.13 20.49 -1.53
N HIS A 332 -7.57 20.57 -0.27
CA HIS A 332 -8.20 21.77 0.29
C HIS A 332 -7.27 23.00 0.30
N TYR A 333 -5.95 22.79 0.21
CA TYR A 333 -4.96 23.89 0.16
C TYR A 333 -4.50 24.23 -1.24
N CYS A 334 -5.09 23.64 -2.28
CA CYS A 334 -4.79 24.00 -3.66
C CYS A 334 -5.42 25.33 -4.03
N ASN A 335 -4.65 26.21 -4.68
CA ASN A 335 -5.21 27.40 -5.29
C ASN A 335 -5.95 27.06 -6.61
N PRO A 336 -6.72 28.00 -7.20
CA PRO A 336 -7.50 27.73 -8.42
C PRO A 336 -6.66 27.18 -9.59
N SER A 337 -5.47 27.71 -9.83
CA SER A 337 -4.59 27.24 -10.92
C SER A 337 -4.07 25.82 -10.68
N GLN A 338 -3.74 25.47 -9.44
CA GLN A 338 -3.35 24.11 -9.07
C GLN A 338 -4.50 23.12 -9.25
N MET A 339 -5.71 23.51 -8.84
CA MET A 339 -6.91 22.68 -9.02
C MET A 339 -7.25 22.48 -10.49
N GLU A 340 -7.08 23.51 -11.33
CA GLU A 340 -7.31 23.40 -12.77
C GLU A 340 -6.42 22.32 -13.41
N ILE A 341 -5.13 22.28 -13.05
CA ILE A 341 -4.18 21.27 -13.53
C ILE A 341 -4.58 19.86 -13.10
N ILE A 342 -4.95 19.68 -11.81
CA ILE A 342 -5.40 18.38 -11.28
C ILE A 342 -6.68 17.93 -12.02
N LEU A 343 -7.65 18.83 -12.15
CA LEU A 343 -8.92 18.55 -12.80
C LEU A 343 -8.76 18.23 -14.29
N ALA A 344 -7.87 18.94 -14.99
CA ALA A 344 -7.63 18.73 -16.42
C ALA A 344 -7.07 17.34 -16.70
N ARG A 345 -6.17 16.84 -15.86
CA ARG A 345 -5.49 15.55 -16.03
C ARG A 345 -6.35 14.35 -15.62
N TRP A 346 -7.31 14.56 -14.73
CA TRP A 346 -8.25 13.53 -14.29
C TRP A 346 -9.60 13.54 -15.02
N LYS A 347 -9.74 14.30 -16.13
CA LYS A 347 -10.97 14.32 -16.94
C LYS A 347 -11.38 12.93 -17.43
N TYR A 348 -10.43 12.01 -17.68
CA TYR A 348 -10.72 10.65 -18.13
C TYR A 348 -11.28 9.74 -17.03
N CYS A 349 -10.98 10.00 -15.75
CA CYS A 349 -11.59 9.28 -14.63
C CYS A 349 -13.06 9.64 -14.42
N LYS A 350 -13.52 10.80 -14.90
CA LYS A 350 -14.94 11.19 -14.85
C LYS A 350 -15.84 10.45 -15.85
N VAL A 351 -15.27 9.84 -16.89
CA VAL A 351 -16.04 9.30 -18.03
C VAL A 351 -16.04 7.76 -18.08
N SER A 352 -15.09 7.09 -17.42
CA SER A 352 -14.96 5.62 -17.51
C SER A 352 -14.88 4.89 -16.15
N VAL A 353 -15.04 5.59 -15.03
CA VAL A 353 -15.17 4.99 -13.70
C VAL A 353 -16.47 5.49 -13.07
N VAL A 354 -17.59 5.02 -13.61
CA VAL A 354 -18.85 5.01 -12.85
C VAL A 354 -18.75 3.81 -11.93
N LEU A 355 -18.54 4.06 -10.64
CA LEU A 355 -18.98 3.26 -9.48
C LEU A 355 -18.48 3.99 -8.22
N CYS A 356 -19.21 5.03 -7.83
CA CYS A 356 -19.30 5.44 -6.42
C CYS A 356 -20.48 4.68 -5.79
#